data_AF-A0A2A3HNQ1-F1
#
_entry.id   AF-A0A2A3HNQ1-F1
#
_cell.length_a   1.000
_cell.length_b   1.000
_cell.length_c   1.000
_cell.angle_alpha   90.00
_cell.angle_beta   90.00
_cell.angle_gamma   90.00
#
_symmetry.space_group_name_H-M   'P 1'
#
loop_
_entity.id
_entity.type
_entity.pdbx_description
1 polymer ?
#
loop_
_entity_poly.entity_id
_entity_poly.type
_entity_poly.pdbx_seq_one_letter_code
_entity_poly.pdbx_strand_id
1 'polypeptide(L)'
;MCGAFLIGTQLSIKPKLPRKEAESFITETFIYLKALIPSEEKEELKMDFIKTSEAYGYESIAEAEEKALAAKYEEGRNEGIEIGDLNARREMAKGFRDAGIPVNIIAKQTSLSEEEIRNL
;
A
#
# COMPACT_ATOMS: atom_id res chain seq x y z
N MET A 1 8.19 32.06 54.73
CA MET A 1 7.46 30.79 54.55
C MET A 1 7.00 30.74 53.10
N CYS A 2 7.58 29.82 52.31
CA CYS A 2 7.25 29.62 50.90
C CYS A 2 5.91 28.88 50.77
N GLY A 3 4.92 29.47 50.10
CA GLY A 3 3.73 28.78 49.64
C GLY A 3 3.78 28.67 48.13
N ALA A 4 4.24 27.53 47.61
CA ALA A 4 4.34 27.27 46.18
C ALA A 4 2.94 27.11 45.57
N PHE A 5 2.67 27.92 44.55
CA PHE A 5 1.48 27.91 43.72
C PHE A 5 1.57 26.69 42.78
N LEU A 6 0.87 25.60 43.11
CA LEU A 6 0.75 24.44 42.22
C LEU A 6 -0.23 24.76 41.10
N ILE A 7 0.30 25.20 39.96
CA ILE A 7 -0.43 25.26 38.69
C ILE A 7 -0.57 23.81 38.22
N GLY A 8 -1.72 23.20 38.52
CA GLY A 8 -2.09 21.91 37.95
C GLY A 8 -2.27 22.09 36.44
N THR A 9 -1.28 21.66 35.65
CA THR A 9 -1.46 21.48 34.21
C THR A 9 -2.45 20.34 34.01
N GLN A 10 -3.70 20.69 33.78
CA GLN A 10 -4.72 19.77 33.30
C GLN A 10 -4.27 19.29 31.92
N LEU A 11 -3.70 18.09 31.83
CA LEU A 11 -3.50 17.41 30.55
C LEU A 11 -4.88 17.22 29.94
N SER A 12 -5.24 18.09 28.99
CA SER A 12 -6.45 17.96 28.20
C SER A 12 -6.37 16.61 27.47
N ILE A 13 -7.23 15.67 27.88
CA ILE A 13 -7.33 14.34 27.30
C ILE A 13 -7.75 14.54 25.84
N LYS A 14 -6.81 14.37 24.90
CA LYS A 14 -7.12 14.35 23.47
C LYS A 14 -8.25 13.32 23.23
N PRO A 15 -9.22 13.60 22.34
CA PRO A 15 -10.28 12.65 22.05
C PRO A 15 -9.65 11.32 21.64
N LYS A 16 -10.05 10.23 22.32
CA LYS A 16 -9.60 8.89 21.94
C LYS A 16 -10.01 8.65 20.50
N LEU A 17 -9.04 8.34 19.66
CA LEU A 17 -9.27 7.97 18.26
C LEU A 17 -10.27 6.80 18.24
N PRO A 18 -11.26 6.79 17.31
CA PRO A 18 -12.16 5.66 17.15
C PRO A 18 -11.37 4.35 17.02
N ARG A 19 -11.85 3.27 17.64
CA ARG A 19 -11.10 2.00 17.74
C ARG A 19 -10.56 1.51 16.40
N LYS A 20 -11.39 1.55 15.34
CA LYS A 20 -11.00 1.14 13.99
C LYS A 20 -9.90 2.02 13.38
N GLU A 21 -9.95 3.32 13.63
CA GLU A 21 -8.91 4.25 13.17
C GLU A 21 -7.61 4.05 13.95
N ALA A 22 -7.69 3.75 15.25
CA ALA A 22 -6.54 3.40 16.07
C ALA A 22 -5.88 2.09 15.62
N GLU A 23 -6.69 1.08 15.29
CA GLU A 23 -6.23 -0.20 14.75
C GLU A 23 -5.48 -0.01 13.42
N SER A 24 -6.04 0.75 12.47
CA SER A 24 -5.38 1.04 11.18
C SER A 24 -4.06 1.77 11.39
N PHE A 25 -4.07 2.84 12.22
CA PHE A 25 -2.89 3.65 12.47
C PHE A 25 -1.76 2.86 13.14
N ILE A 26 -2.08 2.03 14.14
CA ILE A 26 -1.09 1.18 14.83
C ILE A 26 -0.51 0.14 13.86
N THR A 27 -1.35 -0.48 13.04
CA THR A 27 -0.93 -1.47 12.04
C THR A 27 0.00 -0.86 11.00
N GLU A 28 -0.38 0.27 10.41
CA GLU A 28 0.43 0.99 9.42
C GLU A 28 1.76 1.46 10.01
N THR A 29 1.74 2.00 11.24
CA THR A 29 2.95 2.44 11.95
C THR A 29 3.90 1.26 12.18
N PHE A 30 3.38 0.10 12.57
CA PHE A 30 4.20 -1.10 12.77
C PHE A 30 4.83 -1.60 11.47
N ILE A 31 4.05 -1.67 10.38
CA ILE A 31 4.55 -2.06 9.06
C ILE A 31 5.68 -1.13 8.61
N TYR A 32 5.48 0.19 8.78
CA TYR A 32 6.48 1.20 8.44
C TYR A 32 7.76 1.06 9.27
N LEU A 33 7.64 0.89 10.59
CA LEU A 33 8.81 0.70 11.48
C LEU A 33 9.58 -0.58 11.14
N LYS A 34 8.90 -1.69 10.85
CA LYS A 34 9.53 -2.96 10.45
C LYS A 34 10.34 -2.84 9.15
N ALA A 35 9.97 -1.90 8.27
CA ALA A 35 10.72 -1.62 7.05
C ALA A 35 12.02 -0.85 7.31
N LEU A 36 12.06 -0.01 8.35
CA LEU A 36 13.21 0.83 8.70
C LEU A 36 14.21 0.16 9.65
N ILE A 37 13.77 -0.83 10.41
CA ILE A 37 14.59 -1.50 11.44
C ILE A 37 15.48 -2.59 10.81
N PRO A 38 16.76 -2.70 11.20
CA PRO A 38 17.66 -3.77 10.76
C PRO A 38 17.19 -5.15 11.25
N SER A 39 17.54 -6.23 10.53
CA SER A 39 16.97 -7.58 10.74
C SER A 39 17.11 -8.14 12.15
N GLU A 40 18.13 -7.74 12.89
CA GLU A 40 18.42 -8.22 14.25
C GLU A 40 17.41 -7.72 15.30
N GLU A 41 16.84 -6.54 15.10
CA GLU A 41 15.88 -5.91 16.04
C GLU A 41 14.41 -6.19 15.66
N LYS A 42 14.17 -6.81 14.50
CA LYS A 42 12.80 -7.09 13.99
C LYS A 42 12.04 -8.09 14.85
N GLU A 43 12.71 -9.10 15.38
CA GLU A 43 12.05 -10.14 16.16
C GLU A 43 11.70 -9.69 17.57
N GLU A 44 12.53 -8.85 18.19
CA GLU A 44 12.22 -8.24 19.48
C GLU A 44 11.01 -7.31 19.36
N LEU A 45 10.98 -6.44 18.34
CA LEU A 45 9.84 -5.59 18.05
C LEU A 45 8.57 -6.40 17.75
N LYS A 46 8.69 -7.51 16.99
CA LYS A 46 7.55 -8.39 16.69
C LYS A 46 6.98 -8.99 17.96
N MET A 47 7.82 -9.52 18.85
CA MET A 47 7.38 -10.13 20.11
C MET A 47 6.74 -9.11 21.06
N ASP A 48 7.26 -7.89 21.13
CA ASP A 48 6.68 -6.85 21.98
C ASP A 48 5.34 -6.33 21.45
N PHE A 49 5.18 -6.27 20.13
CA PHE A 49 3.90 -5.95 19.50
C PHE A 49 2.86 -7.05 19.71
N ILE A 50 3.22 -8.34 19.63
CA ILE A 50 2.29 -9.45 19.93
C ILE A 50 1.77 -9.34 21.35
N LYS A 51 2.68 -9.16 22.33
CA LYS A 51 2.31 -9.04 23.74
C LYS A 51 1.38 -7.85 23.98
N THR A 52 1.59 -6.72 23.30
CA THR A 52 0.71 -5.56 23.42
C THR A 52 -0.61 -5.75 22.67
N SER A 53 -0.61 -6.34 21.48
CA SER A 53 -1.85 -6.58 20.73
C SER A 53 -2.77 -7.56 21.46
N GLU A 54 -2.22 -8.63 22.06
CA GLU A 54 -2.96 -9.58 22.90
C GLU A 54 -3.53 -8.92 24.16
N ALA A 55 -2.75 -8.09 24.85
CA ALA A 55 -3.19 -7.39 26.07
C ALA A 55 -4.35 -6.41 25.83
N TYR A 56 -4.42 -5.81 24.63
CA TYR A 56 -5.42 -4.81 24.29
C TYR A 56 -6.51 -5.33 23.33
N GLY A 57 -6.46 -6.60 22.91
CA GLY A 57 -7.45 -7.25 22.06
C GLY A 57 -7.48 -6.74 20.62
N TYR A 58 -6.31 -6.40 20.07
CA TYR A 58 -6.14 -5.99 18.68
C TYR A 58 -5.87 -7.20 17.77
N GLU A 59 -6.15 -7.05 16.48
CA GLU A 59 -5.94 -8.06 15.43
C GLU A 59 -4.49 -8.58 15.49
N SER A 60 -4.31 -9.90 15.34
CA SER A 60 -3.00 -10.52 15.55
C SER A 60 -2.01 -10.12 14.44
N ILE A 61 -0.71 -10.11 14.74
CA ILE A 61 0.31 -9.84 13.71
C ILE A 61 0.18 -10.80 12.53
N ALA A 62 -0.18 -12.06 12.80
CA ALA A 62 -0.36 -13.07 11.76
C ALA A 62 -1.47 -12.66 10.76
N GLU A 63 -2.61 -12.17 11.25
CA GLU A 63 -3.72 -11.72 10.41
C GLU A 63 -3.35 -10.44 9.63
N ALA A 64 -2.64 -9.50 10.26
CA ALA A 64 -2.16 -8.29 9.59
C ALA A 64 -1.11 -8.61 8.50
N GLU A 65 -0.18 -9.52 8.78
CA GLU A 65 0.84 -10.00 7.81
C GLU A 65 0.19 -10.77 6.66
N GLU A 66 -0.81 -11.62 6.93
CA GLU A 66 -1.58 -12.34 5.92
C GLU A 66 -2.34 -11.40 4.99
N LYS A 67 -3.05 -10.41 5.55
CA LYS A 67 -3.77 -9.39 4.75
C LYS A 67 -2.82 -8.57 3.90
N ALA A 68 -1.68 -8.13 4.47
CA ALA A 68 -0.68 -7.37 3.73
C ALA A 68 -0.06 -8.19 2.59
N LEU A 69 0.18 -9.49 2.82
CA LEU A 69 0.67 -10.39 1.79
C LEU A 69 -0.36 -10.62 0.68
N ALA A 70 -1.63 -10.87 1.04
CA ALA A 70 -2.73 -11.03 0.10
C ALA A 70 -2.93 -9.79 -0.78
N ALA A 71 -2.83 -8.59 -0.19
CA ALA A 71 -2.91 -7.33 -0.94
C ALA A 71 -1.79 -7.21 -1.99
N LYS A 72 -0.55 -7.56 -1.64
CA LYS A 72 0.59 -7.56 -2.58
C LYS A 72 0.42 -8.54 -3.73
N TYR A 73 -0.13 -9.72 -3.46
CA TYR A 73 -0.41 -10.69 -4.52
C TYR A 73 -1.49 -10.18 -5.49
N GLU A 74 -2.53 -9.54 -4.95
CA GLU A 74 -3.60 -8.97 -5.76
C GLU A 74 -3.12 -7.78 -6.59
N GLU A 75 -2.29 -6.91 -6.02
CA GLU A 75 -1.63 -5.81 -6.73
C GLU A 75 -0.78 -6.34 -7.90
N GLY A 76 0.12 -7.30 -7.63
CA GLY A 76 0.96 -7.89 -8.69
C GLY A 76 0.16 -8.63 -9.77
N ARG A 77 -0.97 -9.25 -9.41
CA ARG A 77 -1.90 -9.87 -10.38
C ARG A 77 -2.53 -8.83 -11.29
N ASN A 78 -2.97 -7.71 -10.73
CA ASN A 78 -3.61 -6.63 -11.49
C ASN A 78 -2.60 -5.91 -12.40
N GLU A 79 -1.39 -5.62 -11.90
CA GLU A 79 -0.29 -5.10 -12.72
C GLU A 79 0.04 -6.05 -13.89
N GLY A 80 0.14 -7.35 -13.62
CA GLY A 80 0.41 -8.35 -14.66
C GLY A 80 -0.66 -8.40 -15.75
N ILE A 81 -1.94 -8.27 -15.37
CA ILE A 81 -3.06 -8.19 -16.34
C ILE A 81 -2.97 -6.91 -17.16
N GLU A 82 -2.73 -5.77 -16.53
CA GLU A 82 -2.65 -4.48 -17.22
C GLU A 82 -1.49 -4.45 -18.23
N ILE A 83 -0.31 -4.94 -17.82
CA ILE A 83 0.86 -5.09 -18.69
C ILE A 83 0.55 -6.06 -19.83
N GLY A 84 -0.11 -7.18 -19.54
CA GLY A 84 -0.51 -8.17 -20.54
C GLY A 84 -1.46 -7.59 -21.59
N ASP A 85 -2.51 -6.88 -21.14
CA ASP A 85 -3.49 -6.23 -22.01
C ASP A 85 -2.83 -5.14 -22.87
N LEU A 86 -1.95 -4.33 -22.29
CA LEU A 86 -1.22 -3.30 -23.02
C LEU A 86 -0.31 -3.92 -24.09
N ASN A 87 0.42 -4.98 -23.76
CA ASN A 87 1.26 -5.70 -24.71
C ASN A 87 0.43 -6.33 -25.84
N ALA A 88 -0.71 -6.94 -25.53
CA ALA A 88 -1.61 -7.49 -26.54
C ALA A 88 -2.13 -6.41 -27.51
N ARG A 89 -2.50 -5.23 -26.99
CA ARG A 89 -2.92 -4.08 -27.82
C ARG A 89 -1.78 -3.58 -28.71
N ARG A 90 -0.55 -3.53 -28.19
CA ARG A 90 0.65 -3.14 -28.95
C ARG A 90 0.98 -4.12 -30.07
N GLU A 91 0.96 -5.42 -29.80
CA GLU A 91 1.20 -6.45 -30.82
C GLU A 91 0.12 -6.41 -31.93
N MET A 92 -1.15 -6.24 -31.57
CA MET A 92 -2.22 -6.04 -32.56
C MET A 92 -2.01 -4.76 -33.37
N ALA A 93 -1.69 -3.64 -32.73
CA ALA A 93 -1.44 -2.37 -33.41
C ALA A 93 -0.26 -2.45 -34.38
N LYS A 94 0.81 -3.13 -33.98
CA LYS A 94 1.97 -3.42 -34.82
C LYS A 94 1.58 -4.24 -36.04
N GLY A 95 0.83 -5.33 -35.86
CA GLY A 95 0.33 -6.15 -36.96
C GLY A 95 -0.52 -5.36 -37.96
N PHE A 96 -1.42 -4.49 -37.47
CA PHE A 96 -2.24 -3.63 -38.34
C PHE A 96 -1.42 -2.57 -39.08
N ARG A 97 -0.45 -1.95 -38.41
CA ARG A 97 0.44 -0.99 -39.04
C ARG A 97 1.28 -1.64 -40.13
N ASP A 98 1.84 -2.80 -39.84
CA ASP A 98 2.69 -3.55 -40.78
C ASP A 98 1.86 -4.07 -41.98
N ALA A 99 0.55 -4.29 -41.79
CA ALA A 99 -0.42 -4.56 -42.85
C ALA A 99 -0.85 -3.31 -43.66
N GLY A 100 -0.32 -2.12 -43.34
CA GLY A 100 -0.59 -0.87 -44.04
C GLY A 100 -1.88 -0.16 -43.62
N ILE A 101 -2.49 -0.52 -42.49
CA ILE A 101 -3.67 0.18 -41.98
C ILE A 101 -3.25 1.57 -41.47
N PRO A 102 -4.00 2.64 -41.81
CA PRO A 102 -3.67 3.99 -41.36
C PRO A 102 -3.61 4.12 -39.83
N VAL A 103 -2.58 4.79 -39.32
CA VAL A 103 -2.30 4.95 -37.89
C VAL A 103 -3.47 5.58 -37.13
N ASN A 104 -4.18 6.54 -37.74
CA ASN A 104 -5.34 7.18 -37.14
C ASN A 104 -6.55 6.23 -36.95
N ILE A 105 -6.65 5.18 -37.77
CA ILE A 105 -7.67 4.14 -37.63
C ILE A 105 -7.27 3.18 -36.51
N ILE A 106 -5.99 2.79 -36.44
CA ILE A 106 -5.47 1.91 -35.39
C ILE A 106 -5.64 2.57 -34.01
N ALA A 107 -5.26 3.83 -33.86
CA ALA A 107 -5.36 4.58 -32.60
C ALA A 107 -6.79 4.60 -32.04
N LYS A 108 -7.79 4.76 -32.92
CA LYS A 108 -9.22 4.73 -32.54
C LYS A 108 -9.69 3.38 -32.00
N GLN A 109 -9.00 2.28 -32.36
CA GLN A 109 -9.41 0.92 -32.03
C GLN A 109 -8.59 0.30 -30.90
N THR A 110 -7.31 0.69 -30.75
CA THR A 110 -6.39 0.05 -29.78
C THR A 110 -6.21 0.85 -28.50
N SER A 111 -6.80 2.04 -28.40
CA SER A 111 -6.59 2.98 -27.29
C SER A 111 -5.12 3.37 -27.09
N LEU A 112 -4.31 3.25 -28.14
CA LEU A 112 -2.92 3.70 -28.18
C LEU A 112 -2.85 5.05 -28.88
N SER A 113 -1.89 5.88 -28.48
CA SER A 113 -1.62 7.12 -29.20
C SER A 113 -1.00 6.82 -30.57
N GLU A 114 -1.20 7.73 -31.53
CA GLU A 114 -0.57 7.58 -32.85
C GLU A 114 0.97 7.58 -32.77
N GLU A 115 1.53 8.31 -31.80
CA GLU A 115 2.98 8.34 -31.56
C GLU A 115 3.49 7.00 -31.07
N GLU A 116 2.82 6.38 -30.10
CA GLU A 116 3.14 5.02 -29.67
C GLU A 116 3.09 4.06 -30.85
N ILE A 117 2.03 4.08 -31.65
CA ILE A 117 1.88 3.18 -32.81
C ILE A 117 3.00 3.37 -33.84
N ARG A 118 3.45 4.61 -34.07
CA ARG A 118 4.58 4.90 -34.97
C ARG A 118 5.91 4.35 -34.44
N ASN A 119 6.04 4.20 -33.12
CA ASN A 119 7.26 3.77 -32.45
C ASN A 119 7.30 2.26 -32.10
N LEU A 120 6.25 1.48 -32.39
CA LEU A 120 6.18 0.02 -32.18
C LEU A 120 7.03 -0.82 -33.17
#